data_AF-A0A382PB60-F1
#
_entry.id   AF-A0A382PB60-F1
#
_cell.length_a   1.000
_cell.length_b   1.000
_cell.length_c   1.000
_cell.angle_alpha   90.00
_cell.angle_beta   90.00
_cell.angle_gamma   90.00
#
_symmetry.space_group_name_H-M   'P 1'
#
loop_
_entity.id
_entity.type
_entity.pdbx_description
1 polymer ?
#
loop_
_entity_poly.entity_id
_entity_poly.type
_entity_poly.pdbx_seq_one_letter_code
_entity_poly.pdbx_strand_id
1 'polypeptide(L)'
;MTQPTGTVSWCCVSRDNFKNDDGTMFDLNKGDRIETVWNNDHMRKIRKQMLDGEVVKGCEHCYDLEDMGFPSYRTNYIRDWFEYSGRGEEIVKRIEKSKRNGFRVEDSPMYLDF
;
A
#
# COMPACT_ATOMS: atom_id res chain seq x y z
N MET A 1 -4.33 -7.20 -0.26
CA MET A 1 -4.58 -8.52 -0.85
C MET A 1 -4.56 -9.56 0.25
N THR A 2 -5.66 -10.31 0.38
CA THR A 2 -5.74 -11.48 1.27
C THR A 2 -5.06 -12.67 0.60
N GLN A 3 -4.37 -13.51 1.37
CA GLN A 3 -3.76 -14.75 0.92
C GLN A 3 -4.59 -15.96 1.37
N PRO A 4 -4.47 -17.13 0.71
CA PRO A 4 -5.17 -18.34 1.11
C PRO A 4 -4.88 -18.78 2.56
N THR A 5 -3.76 -18.33 3.15
CA THR A 5 -3.38 -18.59 4.53
C THR A 5 -4.13 -17.73 5.56
N GLY A 6 -4.94 -16.76 5.13
CA GLY A 6 -5.61 -15.77 5.99
C GLY A 6 -4.77 -14.52 6.27
N THR A 7 -3.48 -14.54 5.93
CA THR A 7 -2.60 -13.37 6.04
C THR A 7 -2.91 -12.33 4.96
N VAL A 8 -2.49 -11.09 5.18
CA VAL A 8 -2.77 -9.97 4.28
C VAL A 8 -1.48 -9.26 3.89
N SER A 9 -1.34 -8.92 2.61
CA SER A 9 -0.26 -8.11 2.07
C SER A 9 -0.81 -6.85 1.38
N TRP A 10 0.01 -5.81 1.20
CA TRP A 10 -0.39 -4.55 0.54
C TRP A 10 -0.36 -4.61 -0.99
N CYS A 11 0.39 -5.55 -1.58
CA CYS A 11 0.56 -5.69 -3.02
C CYS A 11 0.61 -7.17 -3.42
N CYS A 12 0.19 -7.49 -4.64
CA CYS A 12 0.19 -8.86 -5.18
C CYS A 12 1.60 -9.45 -5.36
N VAL A 13 2.60 -8.59 -5.59
CA VAL A 13 4.01 -8.99 -5.81
C VAL A 13 4.89 -8.68 -4.60
N SER A 14 4.29 -8.30 -3.46
CA SER A 14 5.07 -8.04 -2.26
C SER A 14 5.70 -9.32 -1.73
N ARG A 15 6.97 -9.26 -1.34
CA ARG A 15 7.69 -10.36 -0.67
C ARG A 15 7.48 -10.38 0.84
N ASP A 16 6.73 -9.43 1.39
CA ASP A 16 6.42 -9.34 2.82
C ASP A 16 4.92 -9.11 3.05
N ASN A 17 4.48 -9.29 4.29
CA ASN A 17 3.10 -9.27 4.74
C ASN A 17 2.88 -8.19 5.81
N PHE A 18 1.62 -7.82 6.01
CA PHE A 18 1.26 -6.96 7.12
C PHE A 18 1.55 -7.62 8.46
N LYS A 19 1.92 -6.77 9.40
CA LYS A 19 2.19 -7.13 10.79
C LYS A 19 1.29 -6.29 11.67
N ASN A 20 0.80 -6.87 12.75
CA ASN A 20 0.18 -6.14 13.84
C ASN A 20 1.23 -5.28 14.56
N ASP A 21 0.76 -4.34 15.38
CA ASP A 21 1.65 -3.39 16.07
C ASP A 21 2.54 -4.08 17.12
N ASP A 22 2.16 -5.28 17.57
CA ASP A 22 2.97 -6.17 18.43
C ASP A 22 4.02 -6.98 17.63
N GLY A 23 4.09 -6.81 16.31
CA GLY A 23 5.02 -7.49 15.41
C GLY A 23 4.57 -8.87 14.94
N THR A 24 3.43 -9.37 15.41
CA THR A 24 2.85 -10.63 14.92
C THR A 24 2.34 -10.47 13.48
N MET A 25 2.20 -11.58 12.76
CA MET A 25 1.61 -11.56 11.42
C MET A 25 0.12 -11.26 11.51
N PHE A 26 -0.36 -10.32 10.69
CA PHE A 26 -1.79 -10.05 10.56
C PHE A 26 -2.48 -11.28 9.94
N ASP A 27 -3.51 -11.80 10.58
CA ASP A 27 -4.20 -13.05 10.19
C ASP A 27 -5.70 -13.00 10.48
N LEU A 28 -6.49 -12.97 9.39
CA LEU A 28 -7.95 -12.93 9.46
C LEU A 28 -8.55 -14.17 10.16
N ASN A 29 -7.86 -15.32 10.13
CA ASN A 29 -8.33 -16.54 10.78
C ASN A 29 -8.22 -16.46 12.31
N LYS A 30 -7.44 -15.51 12.83
CA LYS A 30 -7.22 -15.29 14.28
C LYS A 30 -8.04 -14.14 14.84
N GLY A 31 -8.97 -13.59 14.05
CA GLY A 31 -9.86 -12.50 14.46
C GLY A 31 -9.35 -11.11 14.11
N ASP A 32 -8.22 -10.99 13.41
CA ASP A 32 -7.77 -9.70 12.90
C ASP A 32 -8.75 -9.13 11.87
N ARG A 33 -8.89 -7.81 11.87
CA ARG A 33 -9.90 -7.08 11.10
C ARG A 33 -9.28 -6.29 9.96
N ILE A 34 -9.76 -6.49 8.73
CA ILE A 34 -9.20 -5.84 7.53
C ILE A 34 -9.23 -4.30 7.66
N GLU A 35 -10.20 -3.75 8.37
CA GLU A 35 -10.31 -2.30 8.59
C GLU A 35 -9.18 -1.78 9.47
N THR A 36 -8.65 -2.61 10.38
CA THR A 36 -7.53 -2.28 11.25
C THR A 36 -6.23 -2.20 10.47
N VAL A 37 -5.96 -3.15 9.56
CA VAL A 37 -4.70 -3.20 8.81
C VAL A 37 -4.51 -1.99 7.90
N TRP A 38 -5.60 -1.38 7.43
CA TRP A 38 -5.56 -0.24 6.53
C TRP A 38 -4.83 0.97 7.13
N ASN A 39 -4.81 1.11 8.45
CA ASN A 39 -4.17 2.23 9.13
C ASN A 39 -3.34 1.80 10.35
N ASN A 40 -2.89 0.55 10.39
CA ASN A 40 -1.92 0.12 11.40
C ASN A 40 -0.56 0.79 11.18
N ASP A 41 0.35 0.65 12.14
CA ASP A 41 1.63 1.34 12.07
C ASP A 41 2.51 0.84 10.91
N HIS A 42 2.39 -0.43 10.53
CA HIS A 42 3.11 -0.98 9.39
C HIS A 42 2.68 -0.31 8.07
N MET A 43 1.38 -0.18 7.80
CA MET A 43 0.89 0.45 6.57
C MET A 43 1.20 1.95 6.53
N ARG A 44 1.10 2.64 7.67
CA ARG A 44 1.45 4.06 7.79
C ARG A 44 2.94 4.29 7.53
N LYS A 45 3.80 3.40 8.04
CA LYS A 45 5.24 3.41 7.75
C LYS A 45 5.49 3.23 6.25
N ILE A 46 4.88 2.23 5.60
CA ILE A 46 5.02 2.01 4.16
C ILE A 46 4.69 3.29 3.37
N ARG A 47 3.55 3.95 3.67
CA ARG A 47 3.16 5.20 3.01
C ARG A 47 4.18 6.32 3.19
N LYS A 48 4.70 6.49 4.42
CA LYS A 48 5.75 7.48 4.71
C LYS A 48 7.00 7.20 3.89
N GLN A 49 7.49 5.97 3.92
CA GLN A 49 8.71 5.57 3.21
C GLN A 49 8.57 5.80 1.69
N MET A 50 7.43 5.46 1.11
CA MET A 50 7.16 5.74 -0.31
C MET A 50 7.20 7.23 -0.64
N LEU A 51 6.67 8.09 0.24
CA LEU A 51 6.66 9.55 0.04
C LEU A 51 8.03 10.18 0.24
N ASP A 52 8.84 9.61 1.12
CA ASP A 52 10.20 10.08 1.42
C ASP A 52 11.24 9.54 0.41
N GLY A 53 10.81 8.68 -0.54
CA GLY A 53 11.70 8.05 -1.51
C GLY A 53 12.59 6.96 -0.92
N GLU A 54 12.23 6.42 0.25
CA GLU A 54 12.94 5.33 0.90
C GLU A 54 12.60 3.97 0.26
N VAL A 55 13.55 3.04 0.34
CA VAL A 55 13.31 1.63 -0.02
C VAL A 55 12.36 0.99 0.98
N VAL A 56 11.25 0.46 0.49
CA VAL A 56 10.24 -0.26 1.27
C VAL A 56 10.53 -1.76 1.22
N LYS A 57 10.75 -2.36 2.39
CA LYS A 57 10.88 -3.82 2.50
C LYS A 57 9.62 -4.51 1.97
N GLY A 58 9.80 -5.55 1.15
CA GLY A 58 8.72 -6.25 0.46
C GLY A 58 8.45 -5.73 -0.95
N CYS A 59 8.93 -4.53 -1.31
CA CYS A 59 8.78 -3.95 -2.65
C CYS A 59 9.97 -4.23 -3.58
N GLU A 60 10.88 -5.13 -3.20
CA GLU A 60 12.14 -5.39 -3.93
C GLU A 60 11.91 -5.73 -5.40
N HIS A 61 10.85 -6.48 -5.72
CA HIS A 61 10.55 -6.83 -7.11
C HIS A 61 10.25 -5.61 -7.99
N CYS A 62 9.65 -4.54 -7.44
CA CYS A 62 9.43 -3.31 -8.18
C CYS A 62 10.75 -2.54 -8.39
N TYR A 63 11.61 -2.49 -7.37
CA TYR A 63 12.92 -1.86 -7.49
C TYR A 63 13.83 -2.60 -8.48
N ASP A 64 13.84 -3.94 -8.45
CA ASP A 64 14.58 -4.76 -9.41
C ASP A 64 14.16 -4.46 -10.86
N LEU A 65 12.85 -4.30 -11.13
CA LEU A 65 12.34 -3.93 -12.45
C LEU A 65 12.79 -2.52 -12.87
N GLU A 66 12.70 -1.56 -11.94
CA GLU A 66 13.09 -0.17 -12.17
C GLU A 66 14.60 -0.05 -12.47
N ASP A 67 15.45 -0.78 -11.74
CA ASP A 67 16.90 -0.84 -11.95
C ASP A 67 17.28 -1.46 -13.30
N MET A 68 16.47 -2.41 -13.79
CA MET A 68 16.61 -2.98 -15.13
C MET A 68 16.06 -2.07 -16.25
N GLY A 69 15.48 -0.91 -15.91
CA GLY A 69 14.91 0.04 -16.86
C GLY A 69 13.47 -0.27 -17.27
N PHE A 70 12.76 -1.16 -16.57
CA PHE A 70 11.36 -1.47 -16.81
C PHE A 70 10.44 -0.71 -15.85
N PRO A 71 9.22 -0.33 -16.27
CA PRO A 71 8.23 0.23 -15.35
C PRO A 71 7.77 -0.86 -14.36
N SER A 72 7.77 -0.55 -13.07
CA SER A 72 7.27 -1.46 -12.06
C SER A 72 5.74 -1.52 -12.03
N TYR A 73 5.20 -2.55 -11.38
CA TYR A 73 3.78 -2.63 -11.08
C TYR A 73 3.29 -1.39 -10.34
N ARG A 74 4.07 -0.89 -9.38
CA ARG A 74 3.76 0.32 -8.61
C ARG A 74 3.64 1.53 -9.53
N THR A 75 4.62 1.78 -10.41
CA THR A 75 4.56 2.95 -11.31
C THR A 75 3.43 2.83 -12.34
N ASN A 76 3.14 1.62 -12.82
CA ASN A 76 2.02 1.37 -13.72
C ASN A 76 0.67 1.67 -13.03
N TYR A 77 0.43 1.15 -11.82
CA TYR A 77 -0.80 1.46 -11.08
C TYR A 77 -0.92 2.96 -10.75
N ILE A 78 0.18 3.63 -10.38
CA ILE A 78 0.17 5.08 -10.17
C ILE A 78 -0.24 5.80 -11.45
N ARG A 79 0.36 5.46 -12.60
CA ARG A 79 -0.02 6.03 -13.89
C ARG A 79 -1.52 5.84 -14.14
N ASP A 80 -2.03 4.62 -13.98
CA ASP A 80 -3.42 4.31 -14.29
C ASP A 80 -4.41 5.08 -13.39
N TRP A 81 -4.08 5.23 -12.11
CA TRP A 81 -4.84 6.08 -11.18
C TRP A 81 -4.85 7.56 -11.58
N PHE A 82 -3.73 8.09 -12.07
CA PHE A 82 -3.63 9.52 -12.39
C PHE A 82 -4.10 9.87 -13.80
N GLU A 83 -3.89 8.99 -14.78
CA GLU A 83 -4.17 9.25 -16.19
C GLU A 83 -5.54 8.71 -16.63
N TYR A 84 -5.97 7.56 -16.11
CA TYR A 84 -7.15 6.87 -16.65
C TYR A 84 -8.37 6.87 -15.71
N SER A 85 -8.17 6.93 -14.38
CA SER A 85 -9.30 6.84 -13.44
C SER A 85 -10.22 8.08 -13.40
N GLY A 86 -9.74 9.23 -13.91
CA GLY A 86 -10.40 10.53 -13.74
C GLY A 86 -10.36 11.09 -12.30
N ARG A 87 -9.68 10.42 -11.36
CA ARG A 87 -9.64 10.76 -9.93
C ARG A 87 -8.31 11.30 -9.43
N GLY A 88 -7.38 11.65 -10.33
CA GLY A 88 -6.05 12.13 -9.96
C GLY A 88 -6.07 13.26 -8.91
N GLU A 89 -6.92 14.27 -9.08
CA GLU A 89 -7.05 15.36 -8.09
C GLU A 89 -7.54 14.88 -6.71
N GLU A 90 -8.48 13.94 -6.68
CA GLU A 90 -8.99 13.34 -5.44
C GLU A 90 -7.87 12.60 -4.70
N ILE A 91 -7.06 11.84 -5.43
CA ILE A 91 -5.93 11.08 -4.90
C ILE A 91 -4.88 12.03 -4.31
N VAL A 92 -4.55 13.12 -4.99
CA VAL A 92 -3.63 14.14 -4.46
C VAL A 92 -4.16 14.73 -3.15
N LYS A 93 -5.45 15.08 -3.09
CA LYS A 93 -6.07 15.60 -1.85
C LYS A 93 -5.98 14.60 -0.71
N ARG A 94 -6.20 13.30 -0.98
CA ARG A 94 -6.06 12.22 0.01
C ARG A 94 -4.63 12.09 0.52
N ILE A 95 -3.63 12.14 -0.37
CA ILE A 95 -2.20 12.11 -0.02
C ILE A 95 -1.87 13.29 0.90
N GLU A 96 -2.25 14.51 0.53
CA GLU A 96 -1.97 15.71 1.31
C GLU A 96 -2.68 15.71 2.68
N LYS A 97 -3.89 15.18 2.76
CA LYS A 97 -4.58 14.98 4.04
C LYS A 97 -3.83 13.97 4.91
N SER A 98 -3.34 12.88 4.32
CA SER A 98 -2.61 11.84 5.05
C SER A 98 -1.30 12.36 5.64
N LYS A 99 -0.57 13.24 4.94
CA LYS A 99 0.67 13.85 5.48
C LYS A 99 0.42 14.63 6.78
N ARG A 100 -0.77 15.23 6.94
CA ARG A 100 -1.13 16.04 8.11
C ARG A 100 -1.64 15.24 9.31
N ASN A 101 -1.95 13.96 9.15
CA ASN A 101 -2.50 13.10 10.21
C ASN A 101 -1.64 11.84 10.46
N GLY A 102 -0.33 11.94 10.18
CA GLY A 102 0.62 10.84 10.37
C GLY A 102 0.39 9.68 9.42
N PHE A 103 0.16 9.96 8.14
CA PHE A 103 -0.02 8.99 7.05
C PHE A 103 -1.24 8.07 7.18
N ARG A 104 -2.26 8.52 7.92
CA ARG A 104 -3.55 7.84 8.05
C ARG A 104 -4.44 8.22 6.87
N VAL A 105 -5.06 7.23 6.24
CA VAL A 105 -6.05 7.43 5.18
C VAL A 105 -7.43 7.19 5.78
N GLU A 106 -8.22 8.24 5.90
CA GLU A 106 -9.55 8.18 6.52
C GLU A 106 -10.59 7.56 5.58
N ASP A 107 -10.39 7.70 4.28
CA ASP A 107 -11.24 7.13 3.26
C ASP A 107 -11.01 5.61 3.14
N SER A 108 -12.09 4.88 2.87
CA SER A 108 -12.01 3.45 2.58
C SER A 108 -11.17 3.18 1.32
N PRO A 109 -10.53 2.00 1.24
CA PRO A 109 -9.87 1.54 0.02
C PRO A 109 -10.80 1.66 -1.19
N MET A 110 -10.25 2.06 -2.32
CA MET A 110 -10.97 2.16 -3.58
C MET A 110 -10.54 1.07 -4.53
N TYR A 111 -11.47 0.62 -5.35
CA TYR A 111 -11.18 -0.23 -6.49
C TYR A 111 -10.98 0.64 -7.73
N LEU A 112 -9.96 0.31 -8.53
CA LEU A 112 -9.74 0.93 -9.83
C LEU A 112 -10.60 0.17 -10.84
N ASP A 113 -11.68 0.80 -11.28
CA ASP A 113 -12.61 0.29 -12.29
C ASP A 113 -12.57 1.21 -13.51
N PHE A 114 -12.73 0.65 -14.71
CA PHE A 114 -12.61 1.37 -16.00
C PHE A 114 -13.92 1.36 -16.77
#